data_AF-A0A7C3D3P8-F1
#
_entry.id   AF-A0A7C3D3P8-F1
#
_cell.length_a   1.000
_cell.length_b   1.000
_cell.length_c   1.000
_cell.angle_alpha   90.00
_cell.angle_beta   90.00
_cell.angle_gamma   90.00
#
_symmetry.space_group_name_H-M   'P 1'
#
loop_
_entity.id
_entity.type
_entity.pdbx_description
1 polymer ?
#
loop_
_entity_poly.entity_id
_entity_poly.type
_entity_poly.pdbx_seq_one_letter_code
_entity_poly.pdbx_strand_id
1 'polypeptide(L)'
;MAKLNKLTARKVSSIKEAGRHSDGGGLYLSVSKAGTKSWVFMWVRDGRRREIGLGGLILVSLANARKKAEICRSAIGNNEDPKLALKGKESHSFKQCAEHYMRSKVYDRLHKANIQQWERLVKVTCKGIGSRDIVSNSVKPEPYMAADGADTTAANPQGRKLLTARSNRCRT
;
A
#
# COMPACT_ATOMS: atom_id res chain seq x y z
N MET A 1 33.33 -2.06 11.55
CA MET A 1 32.22 -2.01 10.58
C MET A 1 32.45 -3.04 9.47
N ALA A 2 31.42 -3.75 9.02
CA ALA A 2 31.58 -4.71 7.92
C ALA A 2 31.82 -3.98 6.59
N LYS A 3 32.88 -4.34 5.85
CA LYS A 3 33.24 -3.75 4.56
C LYS A 3 32.11 -3.92 3.53
N LEU A 4 31.71 -2.83 2.88
CA LEU A 4 30.71 -2.78 1.81
C LEU A 4 31.37 -2.79 0.41
N ASN A 5 30.58 -3.06 -0.63
CA ASN A 5 30.94 -2.96 -2.05
C ASN A 5 32.21 -3.73 -2.45
N LYS A 6 32.33 -4.98 -2.00
CA LYS A 6 33.52 -5.84 -2.21
C LYS A 6 33.67 -6.36 -3.63
N LEU A 7 32.58 -6.51 -4.38
CA LEU A 7 32.59 -7.03 -5.74
C LEU A 7 32.71 -5.89 -6.75
N THR A 8 33.34 -6.20 -7.88
CA THR A 8 33.36 -5.35 -9.07
C THR A 8 32.58 -6.03 -10.18
N ALA A 9 32.08 -5.27 -11.17
CA ALA A 9 31.34 -5.85 -12.29
C ALA A 9 32.15 -6.94 -13.02
N ARG A 10 33.46 -6.73 -13.21
CA ARG A 10 34.38 -7.71 -13.80
C ARG A 10 34.51 -8.98 -12.96
N LYS A 11 34.54 -8.85 -11.63
CA LYS A 11 34.59 -10.01 -10.73
C LYS A 11 33.27 -10.79 -10.76
N VAL A 12 32.14 -10.10 -10.80
CA VAL A 12 30.81 -10.72 -10.89
C VAL A 12 30.68 -11.56 -12.17
N SER A 13 31.16 -11.06 -13.31
CA SER A 13 31.14 -11.82 -14.56
C SER A 13 32.10 -13.01 -14.53
N SER A 14 33.27 -12.88 -13.94
CA SER A 14 34.30 -13.93 -13.91
C SER A 14 34.02 -15.09 -12.95
N ILE A 15 33.23 -14.89 -11.89
CA ILE A 15 32.91 -15.94 -10.93
C ILE A 15 32.15 -17.08 -11.63
N LYS A 16 32.70 -18.30 -11.57
CA LYS A 16 32.04 -19.53 -12.04
C LYS A 16 31.73 -20.51 -10.90
N GLU A 17 32.42 -20.35 -9.78
CA GLU A 17 32.25 -21.21 -8.62
C GLU A 17 30.85 -21.05 -8.02
N ALA A 18 30.15 -22.17 -7.88
CA ALA A 18 28.84 -22.24 -7.25
C ALA A 18 28.96 -21.89 -5.77
N GLY A 19 27.98 -21.14 -5.25
CA GLY A 19 27.99 -20.69 -3.86
C GLY A 19 27.56 -19.23 -3.70
N ARG A 20 27.87 -18.68 -2.52
CA ARG A 20 27.48 -17.31 -2.15
C ARG A 20 28.70 -16.42 -2.03
N HIS A 21 28.75 -15.40 -2.87
CA HIS A 21 29.85 -14.44 -2.93
C HIS A 21 29.40 -13.10 -2.36
N SER A 22 30.00 -12.67 -1.25
CA SER A 22 29.57 -11.46 -0.52
C SER A 22 30.03 -10.17 -1.21
N ASP A 23 29.08 -9.27 -1.50
CA ASP A 23 29.38 -7.87 -1.81
C ASP A 23 29.46 -7.00 -0.54
N GLY A 24 28.92 -7.48 0.58
CA GLY A 24 28.91 -6.80 1.88
C GLY A 24 27.53 -6.23 2.24
N GLY A 25 27.34 -5.88 3.51
CA GLY A 25 26.09 -5.25 3.99
C GLY A 25 24.83 -6.06 3.72
N GLY A 26 24.93 -7.39 3.84
CA GLY A 26 23.83 -8.33 3.57
C GLY A 26 23.63 -8.70 2.10
N LEU A 27 24.34 -8.08 1.15
CA LEU A 27 24.24 -8.40 -0.28
C LEU A 27 25.20 -9.52 -0.69
N TYR A 28 24.66 -10.51 -1.41
CA TYR A 28 25.41 -11.64 -1.95
C TYR A 28 25.02 -11.93 -3.40
N LEU A 29 25.99 -12.37 -4.19
CA LEU A 29 25.78 -13.05 -5.46
C LEU A 29 25.66 -14.55 -5.20
N SER A 30 24.49 -15.12 -5.47
CA SER A 30 24.23 -16.55 -5.44
C SER A 30 24.46 -17.15 -6.82
N VAL A 31 25.37 -18.12 -6.91
CA VAL A 31 25.72 -18.84 -8.13
C VAL A 31 25.28 -20.29 -7.97
N SER A 32 24.38 -20.75 -8.83
CA SER A 32 23.91 -22.14 -8.80
C SER A 32 24.97 -23.10 -9.35
N LYS A 33 24.79 -24.41 -9.11
CA LYS A 33 25.62 -25.45 -9.72
C LYS A 33 25.57 -25.43 -11.26
N ALA A 34 24.46 -24.95 -11.83
CA ALA A 34 24.28 -24.77 -13.26
C ALA A 34 24.88 -23.45 -13.80
N GLY A 35 25.51 -22.64 -12.94
CA GLY A 35 26.15 -21.38 -13.32
C GLY A 35 25.20 -20.18 -13.42
N THR A 36 23.91 -20.35 -13.12
CA THR A 36 22.96 -19.22 -13.06
C THR A 36 23.28 -18.32 -11.87
N LYS A 37 23.21 -17.01 -12.09
CA LYS A 37 23.61 -15.98 -11.11
C LYS A 37 22.41 -15.14 -10.71
N SER A 38 22.24 -14.96 -9.41
CA SER A 38 21.18 -14.13 -8.84
C SER A 38 21.66 -13.36 -7.62
N TRP A 39 21.05 -12.21 -7.38
CA TRP A 39 21.32 -11.40 -6.20
C TRP A 39 20.39 -11.82 -5.06
N VAL A 40 20.97 -11.99 -3.88
CA VAL A 40 20.23 -12.31 -2.67
C VAL A 40 20.64 -11.35 -1.55
N PHE A 41 19.65 -10.94 -0.77
CA PHE A 41 19.85 -10.15 0.43
C PHE A 41 19.57 -10.99 1.66
N MET A 42 20.51 -11.02 2.59
CA MET A 42 20.46 -11.85 3.78
C MET A 42 20.60 -11.00 5.03
N TRP A 43 19.75 -11.26 6.01
CA TRP A 43 19.77 -10.59 7.30
C TRP A 43 19.34 -11.52 8.43
N VAL A 44 19.48 -11.05 9.67
CA VAL A 44 19.02 -11.77 10.86
C VAL A 44 17.90 -10.95 11.50
N ARG A 45 16.79 -11.61 11.84
CA ARG A 45 15.69 -11.06 12.62
C ARG A 45 15.26 -12.12 13.62
N ASP A 46 15.12 -11.73 14.89
CA ASP A 46 14.73 -12.63 15.99
C ASP A 46 15.64 -13.87 16.09
N GLY A 47 16.96 -13.66 15.93
CA GLY A 47 17.97 -14.72 15.95
C GLY A 47 17.93 -15.69 14.74
N ARG A 48 16.99 -15.52 13.81
CA ARG A 48 16.85 -16.37 12.63
C ARG A 48 17.35 -15.67 11.37
N ARG A 49 18.15 -16.38 10.59
CA ARG A 49 18.64 -15.90 9.29
C ARG A 49 17.51 -15.97 8.26
N ARG A 50 17.26 -14.87 7.57
CA ARG A 50 16.29 -14.74 6.49
C ARG A 50 16.99 -14.31 5.21
N GLU A 51 16.35 -14.62 4.08
CA GLU A 51 16.87 -14.34 2.74
C GLU A 51 15.73 -13.93 1.80
N ILE A 52 16.02 -12.98 0.92
CA ILE A 52 15.15 -12.58 -0.19
C ILE A 52 15.96 -12.48 -1.48
N GLY A 53 15.37 -12.91 -2.59
CA GLY A 53 15.93 -12.71 -3.92
C GLY A 53 15.69 -11.28 -4.40
N LEU A 54 16.74 -10.62 -4.87
CA LEU A 54 16.68 -9.27 -5.46
C LEU A 54 16.54 -9.31 -7.00
N GLY A 55 16.77 -10.48 -7.61
CA GLY A 55 16.61 -10.76 -9.04
C GLY A 55 17.81 -11.48 -9.66
N GLY A 56 17.62 -12.03 -10.86
CA GLY A 56 18.70 -12.63 -11.65
C GLY A 56 19.69 -11.58 -12.16
N LEU A 57 20.96 -11.96 -12.31
CA LEU A 57 22.02 -11.07 -12.78
C LEU A 57 21.70 -10.44 -14.15
N ILE A 58 20.96 -11.16 -14.99
CA ILE A 58 20.55 -10.71 -16.33
C ILE A 58 19.67 -9.45 -16.24
N LEU A 59 18.76 -9.38 -15.26
CA LEU A 59 17.81 -8.28 -15.12
C LEU A 59 18.29 -7.22 -14.13
N VAL A 60 19.17 -7.60 -13.21
CA VAL A 60 19.60 -6.73 -12.10
C VAL A 60 21.12 -6.63 -12.11
N SER A 61 21.61 -5.47 -12.54
CA SER A 61 23.03 -5.13 -12.48
C SER A 61 23.53 -5.02 -11.03
N LEU A 62 24.85 -5.09 -10.82
CA LEU A 62 25.47 -4.91 -9.50
C LEU A 62 25.05 -3.57 -8.85
N ALA A 63 25.01 -2.49 -9.64
CA ALA A 63 24.58 -1.18 -9.15
C ALA A 63 23.12 -1.20 -8.68
N ASN A 64 22.23 -1.81 -9.44
CA ASN A 64 20.81 -1.92 -9.07
C ASN A 64 20.63 -2.87 -7.87
N ALA A 65 21.41 -3.94 -7.76
CA ALA A 65 21.41 -4.83 -6.61
C ALA A 65 21.82 -4.07 -5.32
N ARG A 66 22.82 -3.19 -5.40
CA ARG A 66 23.22 -2.32 -4.28
C ARG A 66 22.12 -1.36 -3.85
N LYS A 67 21.44 -0.72 -4.81
CA LYS A 67 20.27 0.13 -4.53
C LYS A 67 19.14 -0.64 -3.84
N LYS A 68 18.80 -1.84 -4.32
CA LYS A 68 17.80 -2.70 -3.68
C LYS A 68 18.23 -3.13 -2.26
N ALA A 69 19.51 -3.43 -2.06
CA ALA A 69 20.04 -3.75 -0.74
C ALA A 69 20.00 -2.55 0.21
N GLU A 70 20.19 -1.32 -0.28
CA GLU A 70 19.99 -0.08 0.48
C GLU A 70 18.58 -0.01 1.05
N ILE A 71 17.56 -0.19 0.19
CA ILE A 71 16.14 -0.20 0.58
C ILE A 71 15.88 -1.24 1.67
N CYS A 72 16.44 -2.44 1.52
CA CYS A 72 16.30 -3.50 2.51
C CYS A 72 16.94 -3.15 3.86
N ARG A 73 18.13 -2.53 3.84
CA ARG A 73 18.82 -2.08 5.06
C ARG A 73 18.03 -1.00 5.78
N SER A 74 17.51 -0.01 5.04
CA SER A 74 16.67 1.04 5.62
C SER A 74 15.39 0.47 6.24
N ALA A 75 14.74 -0.49 5.56
CA ALA A 75 13.57 -1.18 6.11
C ALA A 75 13.90 -1.92 7.42
N ILE A 76 15.05 -2.61 7.51
CA ILE A 76 15.50 -3.25 8.76
C ILE A 76 15.75 -2.23 9.86
N GLY A 77 16.38 -1.10 9.54
CA GLY A 77 16.61 -0.01 10.50
C GLY A 77 15.31 0.55 11.08
N ASN A 78 14.25 0.56 10.29
CA ASN A 78 12.90 0.97 10.68
C ASN A 78 12.04 -0.18 11.25
N ASN A 79 12.61 -1.37 11.44
CA ASN A 79 11.92 -2.58 11.90
C ASN A 79 10.78 -3.06 10.95
N GLU A 80 10.80 -2.66 9.69
CA GLU A 80 9.85 -3.04 8.63
C GLU A 80 10.25 -4.38 7.96
N ASP A 81 9.38 -4.94 7.11
CA ASP A 81 9.71 -6.12 6.29
C ASP A 81 10.40 -5.69 4.98
N PRO A 82 11.67 -6.09 4.74
CA PRO A 82 12.38 -5.78 3.49
C PRO A 82 11.68 -6.26 2.23
N LYS A 83 10.92 -7.37 2.29
CA LYS A 83 10.18 -7.89 1.14
C LYS A 83 9.07 -6.94 0.71
N LEU A 84 8.38 -6.33 1.68
CA LEU A 84 7.34 -5.33 1.42
C LEU A 84 7.96 -4.03 0.90
N ALA A 85 9.07 -3.59 1.49
CA ALA A 85 9.78 -2.40 1.04
C ALA A 85 10.25 -2.49 -0.42
N LEU A 86 10.65 -3.69 -0.89
CA LEU A 86 11.06 -3.91 -2.28
C LEU A 86 9.91 -3.97 -3.28
N LYS A 87 8.71 -4.38 -2.86
CA LYS A 87 7.54 -4.47 -3.75
C LYS A 87 7.07 -3.08 -4.20
N GLY A 88 7.51 -2.03 -3.50
CA GLY A 88 6.89 -0.72 -3.56
C GLY A 88 5.55 -0.74 -2.81
N LYS A 89 5.10 0.42 -2.36
CA LYS A 89 3.69 0.54 -1.94
C LYS A 89 2.87 0.37 -3.20
N GLU A 90 1.93 -0.58 -3.22
CA GLU A 90 0.96 -0.66 -4.31
C GLU A 90 0.17 0.65 -4.31
N SER A 91 0.51 1.50 -5.28
CA SER A 91 -0.17 2.75 -5.55
C SER A 91 -1.45 2.42 -6.28
N HIS A 92 -2.57 2.48 -5.58
CA HIS A 92 -3.88 2.48 -6.23
C HIS A 92 -4.24 3.92 -6.61
N SER A 93 -4.85 4.08 -7.78
CA SER A 93 -5.45 5.36 -8.12
C SER A 93 -6.72 5.59 -7.29
N PHE A 94 -7.13 6.86 -7.13
CA PHE A 94 -8.38 7.19 -6.45
C PHE A 94 -9.57 6.40 -7.05
N LYS A 95 -9.60 6.28 -8.39
CA LYS A 95 -10.63 5.50 -9.10
C LYS A 95 -10.61 4.03 -8.69
N GLN A 96 -9.44 3.40 -8.64
CA GLN A 96 -9.32 1.99 -8.26
C GLN A 96 -9.82 1.73 -6.83
N CYS A 97 -9.50 2.61 -5.89
CA CYS A 97 -10.02 2.50 -4.52
C CYS A 97 -11.52 2.76 -4.43
N ALA A 98 -12.05 3.75 -5.17
CA ALA A 98 -13.49 4.02 -5.21
C ALA A 98 -14.26 2.83 -5.77
N GLU A 99 -13.78 2.22 -6.85
CA GLU A 99 -14.38 1.02 -7.42
C GLU A 99 -14.26 -0.20 -6.49
N HIS A 100 -13.14 -0.37 -5.79
CA HIS A 100 -12.98 -1.43 -4.79
C HIS A 100 -13.98 -1.26 -3.64
N TYR A 101 -14.18 -0.03 -3.16
CA TYR A 101 -15.18 0.28 -2.14
C TYR A 101 -16.61 -0.03 -2.61
N MET A 102 -16.96 0.35 -3.85
CA MET A 102 -18.27 0.03 -4.45
C MET A 102 -18.52 -1.48 -4.60
N ARG A 103 -17.47 -2.30 -4.72
CA ARG A 103 -17.56 -3.77 -4.74
C ARG A 103 -17.61 -4.39 -3.34
N SER A 104 -17.48 -3.60 -2.27
CA SER A 104 -17.44 -4.10 -0.91
C SER A 104 -18.84 -4.36 -0.35
N LYS A 105 -18.95 -5.30 0.60
CA LYS A 105 -20.22 -5.58 1.31
C LYS A 105 -20.71 -4.44 2.19
N VAL A 106 -19.85 -3.46 2.48
CA VAL A 106 -20.23 -2.24 3.19
C VAL A 106 -21.08 -1.34 2.28
N TYR A 107 -20.74 -1.27 0.99
CA TYR A 107 -21.50 -0.50 0.01
C TYR A 107 -22.91 -1.08 -0.21
N ASP A 108 -23.03 -2.41 -0.29
CA ASP A 108 -24.32 -3.11 -0.45
C ASP A 108 -25.32 -2.81 0.69
N ARG A 109 -24.83 -2.44 1.88
CA ARG A 109 -25.64 -2.16 3.07
C ARG A 109 -26.07 -0.70 3.18
N LEU A 110 -25.62 0.17 2.28
CA LEU A 110 -25.99 1.58 2.30
C LEU A 110 -27.46 1.78 1.90
N HIS A 111 -28.09 2.79 2.49
CA HIS A 111 -29.41 3.22 2.06
C HIS A 111 -29.37 3.67 0.59
N LYS A 112 -30.42 3.38 -0.20
CA LYS A 112 -30.46 3.65 -1.66
C LYS A 112 -30.15 5.10 -2.03
N ALA A 113 -30.60 6.06 -1.23
CA ALA A 113 -30.30 7.48 -1.45
C ALA A 113 -28.80 7.79 -1.28
N ASN A 114 -28.12 7.11 -0.36
CA ASN A 114 -26.69 7.27 -0.12
C ASN A 114 -25.89 6.68 -1.30
N ILE A 115 -26.29 5.51 -1.81
CA ILE A 115 -25.69 4.88 -2.99
C ILE A 115 -25.70 5.85 -4.19
N GLN A 116 -26.85 6.45 -4.51
CA GLN A 116 -26.97 7.41 -5.61
C GLN A 116 -26.12 8.68 -5.40
N GLN A 117 -25.96 9.13 -4.16
CA GLN A 117 -25.07 10.24 -3.84
C GLN A 117 -23.60 9.87 -4.03
N TRP A 118 -23.19 8.68 -3.58
CA TRP A 118 -21.84 8.14 -3.75
C TRP A 118 -21.46 7.96 -5.22
N GLU A 119 -22.34 7.39 -6.04
CA GLU A 119 -22.09 7.19 -7.47
C GLU A 119 -21.89 8.52 -8.21
N ARG A 120 -22.73 9.52 -7.90
CA ARG A 120 -22.58 10.88 -8.44
C ARG A 120 -21.25 11.49 -8.01
N LEU A 121 -20.91 11.40 -6.74
CA LEU A 121 -19.69 11.97 -6.19
C LEU A 121 -18.45 11.35 -6.84
N VAL A 122 -18.36 10.01 -6.89
CA VAL A 122 -17.23 9.31 -7.52
C VAL A 122 -17.12 9.65 -9.01
N LYS A 123 -18.25 9.75 -9.73
CA LYS A 123 -18.24 10.15 -11.15
C LYS A 123 -17.66 11.56 -11.36
N VAL A 124 -17.95 12.51 -10.46
CA VAL A 124 -17.46 13.88 -10.54
C VAL A 124 -15.98 13.95 -10.14
N THR A 125 -15.61 13.36 -9.01
CA THR A 125 -14.23 13.42 -8.49
C THR A 125 -13.26 12.64 -9.38
N CYS A 126 -13.65 11.50 -9.93
CA CYS A 126 -12.81 10.73 -10.85
C CYS A 126 -12.43 11.50 -12.13
N LYS A 127 -13.19 12.52 -12.56
CA LYS A 127 -12.82 13.35 -13.72
C LYS A 127 -11.54 14.16 -13.48
N GLY A 128 -11.29 14.59 -12.25
CA GLY A 128 -10.11 15.41 -11.90
C GLY A 128 -8.97 14.61 -11.25
N ILE A 129 -9.30 13.68 -10.36
CA ILE A 129 -8.31 12.96 -9.52
C ILE A 129 -8.30 11.45 -9.75
N GLY A 130 -9.16 10.91 -10.63
CA GLY A 130 -9.36 9.47 -10.76
C GLY A 130 -8.13 8.67 -11.16
N SER A 131 -7.24 9.24 -11.97
CA SER A 131 -5.99 8.61 -12.42
C SER A 131 -4.79 8.91 -11.53
N ARG A 132 -4.94 9.78 -10.52
CA ARG A 132 -3.85 10.14 -9.61
C ARG A 132 -3.63 9.03 -8.58
N ASP A 133 -2.37 8.76 -8.27
CA ASP A 133 -1.98 7.85 -7.20
C ASP A 133 -2.39 8.44 -5.84
N ILE A 134 -3.06 7.64 -5.03
CA ILE A 134 -3.45 8.01 -3.66
C ILE A 134 -2.23 8.37 -2.82
N VAL A 135 -1.08 7.71 -3.03
CA VAL A 135 0.14 8.00 -2.27
C VAL A 135 0.71 9.38 -2.64
N SER A 136 0.57 9.80 -3.89
CA SER A 136 0.94 11.15 -4.35
C SER A 136 -0.02 12.24 -3.86
N ASN A 137 -1.28 11.88 -3.58
CA ASN A 137 -2.33 12.81 -3.19
C ASN A 137 -2.36 13.00 -1.67
N SER A 138 -1.17 13.26 -1.09
CA SER A 138 -1.01 13.74 0.28
C SER A 138 -1.55 15.17 0.39
N VAL A 139 -2.84 15.37 0.12
CA VAL A 139 -3.53 16.57 0.57
C VAL A 139 -3.44 16.48 2.09
N LYS A 140 -2.61 17.33 2.70
CA LYS A 140 -2.68 17.55 4.16
C LYS A 140 -4.16 17.71 4.46
N PRO A 141 -4.77 16.93 5.37
CA PRO A 141 -6.15 17.18 5.72
C PRO A 141 -6.18 18.65 6.16
N GLU A 142 -6.80 19.52 5.36
CA GLU A 142 -7.25 20.76 5.92
C GLU A 142 -8.16 20.35 7.07
N PRO A 143 -7.97 20.92 8.27
CA PRO A 143 -8.80 20.58 9.41
C PRO A 143 -10.24 20.89 9.00
N TYR A 144 -10.99 19.85 8.63
CA TYR A 144 -12.41 19.95 8.43
C TYR A 144 -12.98 20.23 9.81
N MET A 145 -13.18 21.53 10.07
CA MET A 145 -14.06 22.12 11.07
C MET A 145 -14.19 21.27 12.34
N ALA A 146 -13.42 21.64 13.37
CA ALA A 146 -13.93 21.52 14.73
C ALA A 146 -15.28 22.25 14.77
N ALA A 147 -16.36 21.52 14.49
CA ALA A 147 -17.70 22.03 14.68
C ALA A 147 -17.90 22.10 16.19
N ASP A 148 -17.77 23.32 16.71
CA ASP A 148 -18.18 23.71 18.05
C ASP A 148 -19.56 23.11 18.35
N GLY A 149 -19.71 22.61 19.58
CA GLY A 149 -20.92 21.94 20.05
C GLY A 149 -22.17 22.78 19.76
N ALA A 150 -23.01 22.28 18.86
CA ALA A 150 -24.35 22.80 18.63
C ALA A 150 -25.36 21.88 19.32
N ASP A 151 -25.81 22.37 20.46
CA ASP A 151 -26.99 22.00 21.25
C ASP A 151 -28.15 21.47 20.39
N THR A 152 -28.56 20.22 20.65
CA THR A 152 -29.71 19.58 20.01
C THR A 152 -31.01 19.99 20.70
N THR A 153 -31.37 21.28 20.66
CA THR A 153 -32.68 21.74 21.13
C THR A 153 -33.18 22.95 20.33
N ALA A 154 -33.80 22.73 19.16
CA ALA A 154 -34.71 23.73 18.57
C ALA A 154 -35.63 23.14 17.48
N ALA A 155 -36.90 23.54 17.59
CA ALA A 155 -38.07 23.12 16.84
C ALA A 155 -38.03 23.44 15.33
N ASN A 156 -38.72 22.59 14.55
CA ASN A 156 -39.07 22.83 13.15
C ASN A 156 -40.28 23.81 13.04
N PRO A 157 -40.18 24.98 12.38
CA PRO A 157 -41.22 26.01 12.35
C PRO A 157 -42.00 26.06 11.02
N GLN A 158 -42.41 24.91 10.47
CA GLN A 158 -43.23 24.90 9.26
C GLN A 158 -44.30 23.80 9.37
N GLY A 159 -45.46 24.19 9.89
CA GLY A 159 -46.63 23.33 10.05
C GLY A 159 -47.16 22.82 8.71
N ARG A 160 -47.10 21.50 8.52
CA ARG A 160 -48.01 20.77 7.64
C ARG A 160 -48.69 19.68 8.45
N LYS A 161 -49.95 19.94 8.83
CA LYS A 161 -50.82 18.96 9.49
C LYS A 161 -51.02 17.76 8.56
N LEU A 162 -50.48 16.60 8.93
CA LEU A 162 -50.99 15.34 8.41
C LEU A 162 -52.07 14.84 9.36
N LEU A 163 -53.29 14.86 8.82
CA LEU A 163 -54.52 14.37 9.42
C LEU A 163 -54.34 12.92 9.89
N THR A 164 -54.43 12.69 11.20
CA THR A 164 -54.60 11.35 11.77
C THR A 164 -56.05 10.90 11.55
N ALA A 165 -56.29 10.03 10.57
CA ALA A 165 -57.54 9.28 10.48
C ALA A 165 -57.47 8.07 11.42
N ARG A 166 -58.22 8.15 12.52
CA ARG A 166 -58.63 7.02 13.36
C ARG A 166 -59.75 6.23 12.65
N SER A 167 -59.58 4.92 12.49
CA SER A 167 -60.63 3.87 12.54
C SER A 167 -59.96 2.57 12.03
N ASN A 168 -59.93 1.42 12.71
CA ASN A 168 -61.00 0.65 13.35
C ASN A 168 -60.38 -0.14 14.52
N ARG A 169 -60.93 -0.12 15.73
CA ARG A 169 -61.92 -1.10 16.23
C ARG A 169 -61.74 -2.52 15.65
N CYS A 170 -61.12 -3.40 16.42
CA CYS A 170 -61.60 -4.78 16.53
C CYS A 170 -61.52 -5.19 18.02
N ARG A 171 -62.66 -5.63 18.54
CA ARG A 171 -62.90 -6.10 19.90
C ARG A 171 -63.11 -7.61 19.78
N THR A 172 -62.61 -8.35 20.79
CA THR A 172 -62.79 -9.77 21.13
C THR A 172 -62.33 -10.80 20.09
#